data_AF-A0A401S8C6-F1
#
_entry.id   AF-A0A401S8C6-F1
#
_cell.length_a   1.000
_cell.length_b   1.000
_cell.length_c   1.000
_cell.angle_alpha   90.00
_cell.angle_beta   90.00
_cell.angle_gamma   90.00
#
_symmetry.space_group_name_H-M   'P 1'
#
loop_
_entity.id
_entity.type
_entity.pdbx_description
1 polymer ?
#
loop_
_entity_poly.entity_id
_entity_poly.type
_entity_poly.pdbx_seq_one_letter_code
_entity_poly.pdbx_strand_id
1 'polypeptide(L)' 'MDCIILSFNFRSPKNPEQKIIKRVIALEGDIIRTMGYRNRFIKIPNGHLWIEGDHHGHSFDSNAFGPVSLFFFSSVC' A
#
# COMPACT_ATOMS: atom_id res chain seq x y z
N MET A 1 0.25 14.11 11.32
CA MET A 1 0.13 12.62 11.27
C MET A 1 -0.66 12.35 10.02
N ASP A 2 0.03 12.46 8.90
CA ASP A 2 -0.57 12.80 7.62
C ASP A 2 -0.97 11.50 6.92
N CYS A 3 -2.23 11.12 7.08
CA CYS A 3 -2.83 10.02 6.33
C CYS A 3 -2.97 10.46 4.87
N ILE A 4 -1.95 10.16 4.05
CA ILE A 4 -2.03 10.32 2.60
C ILE A 4 -3.18 9.45 2.09
N ILE A 5 -4.20 10.08 1.48
CA ILE A 5 -5.34 9.34 0.92
C ILE A 5 -4.95 8.91 -0.48
N LEU A 6 -4.58 7.64 -0.62
CA LEU A 6 -4.30 7.06 -1.91
C LEU A 6 -5.59 6.55 -2.56
N SER A 7 -6.05 7.23 -3.60
CA SER A 7 -7.16 6.76 -4.43
C SER A 7 -6.64 5.75 -5.46
N PHE A 8 -6.78 4.46 -5.15
CA PHE A 8 -6.50 3.40 -6.10
C PHE A 8 -7.55 3.39 -7.21
N ASN A 9 -7.17 3.02 -8.43
CA ASN A 9 -8.14 2.67 -9.48
C ASN A 9 -8.98 1.41 -9.14
N PHE A 10 -8.62 0.73 -8.05
CA PHE A 10 -9.36 -0.42 -7.51
C PHE A 10 -10.53 0.05 -6.65
N ARG A 11 -11.74 -0.08 -7.22
CA ARG A 11 -12.98 -0.04 -6.44
C ARG A 11 -13.10 -1.29 -5.59
N SER A 12 -13.67 -1.17 -4.38
CA SER A 12 -13.98 -2.36 -3.57
C SER A 12 -14.94 -3.27 -4.35
N PRO A 13 -14.62 -4.56 -4.53
CA PRO A 13 -15.51 -5.50 -5.21
C PRO A 13 -16.81 -5.73 -4.43
N LYS A 14 -16.82 -5.42 -3.12
CA LYS A 14 -18.01 -5.52 -2.27
C LYS A 14 -18.90 -4.29 -2.35
N ASN A 15 -18.31 -3.10 -2.50
CA ASN A 15 -19.05 -1.84 -2.65
C ASN A 15 -18.24 -0.85 -3.50
N PRO A 16 -18.60 -0.66 -4.78
CA PRO A 16 -17.84 0.22 -5.68
C PRO A 16 -17.78 1.70 -5.28
N GLU A 17 -18.65 2.17 -4.38
CA GLU A 17 -18.64 3.55 -3.86
C GLU A 17 -17.74 3.73 -2.64
N GLN A 18 -17.31 2.63 -2.02
CA GLN A 18 -16.42 2.69 -0.86
C GLN A 18 -15.01 3.07 -1.31
N LYS A 19 -14.56 4.24 -0.88
CA LYS A 19 -13.15 4.64 -0.97
C LYS A 19 -12.32 3.79 0.00
N ILE A 20 -11.33 3.10 -0.52
CA ILE A 20 -10.37 2.33 0.28
C ILE A 20 -9.24 3.27 0.67
N ILE A 21 -9.04 3.48 1.97
CA ILE A 21 -7.92 4.26 2.51
C ILE A 21 -6.85 3.29 2.99
N LYS A 22 -5.59 3.55 2.63
CA LYS A 22 -4.41 2.80 3.06
C LYS A 22 -3.33 3.79 3.49
N ARG A 23 -2.48 3.41 4.44
CA ARG A 23 -1.35 4.24 4.88
C ARG A 23 -0.11 3.89 4.09
N VAL A 24 0.63 4.91 3.65
CA VAL A 24 2.00 4.75 3.16
C VAL A 24 2.91 4.57 4.36
N ILE A 25 3.70 3.49 4.35
CA ILE A 25 4.66 3.17 5.41
C ILE A 25 6.09 3.47 4.95
N ALA A 26 6.37 3.31 3.66
CA ALA A 26 7.70 3.56 3.09
C ALA A 26 7.62 3.93 1.60
N LEU A 27 8.61 4.70 1.16
CA LEU A 27 8.78 5.20 -0.22
C LEU A 27 9.94 4.47 -0.92
N GLU A 28 10.16 4.80 -2.18
CA GLU A 28 11.30 4.28 -2.95
C GLU A 28 12.64 4.48 -2.21
N GLY A 29 13.50 3.47 -2.27
CA GLY A 29 14.81 3.50 -1.64
C GLY A 29 14.83 3.11 -0.16
N ASP A 30 13.70 3.20 0.55
CA ASP A 30 13.60 2.81 1.96
C ASP A 30 13.82 1.31 2.15
N ILE A 31 14.29 0.93 3.34
CA ILE A 31 14.39 -0.47 3.77
C ILE A 31 13.41 -0.70 4.90
N ILE A 32 12.50 -1.65 4.73
CA ILE A 32 11.48 -1.97 5.71
C ILE A 32 11.59 -3.41 6.20
N ARG A 33 11.00 -3.67 7.36
CA ARG A 33 10.73 -5.03 7.84
C ARG A 33 9.33 -5.46 7.42
N THR A 34 9.20 -6.56 6.69
CA THR A 34 7.90 -7.12 6.30
C THR A 34 7.31 -7.99 7.40
N MET A 35 5.99 -8.15 7.39
CA MET A 35 5.22 -9.02 8.28
C MET A 35 4.80 -10.31 7.56
N GLY A 36 5.63 -10.82 6.63
CA GLY A 36 5.38 -12.10 5.94
C GLY A 36 5.61 -12.09 4.43
N TYR A 37 5.91 -10.94 3.83
CA TYR A 37 6.16 -10.86 2.39
C TYR A 37 7.59 -11.29 2.05
N ARG A 38 7.74 -12.46 1.42
CA ARG A 38 8.96 -13.06 0.85
C ARG A 38 10.21 -13.03 1.74
N ASN A 39 10.80 -11.85 1.93
CA ASN A 39 11.97 -11.60 2.74
C ASN A 39 11.62 -10.73 3.94
N ARG A 40 12.24 -11.02 5.09
CA ARG A 40 12.03 -10.25 6.32
C ARG A 40 12.35 -8.76 6.16
N PHE A 41 13.33 -8.44 5.32
CA PHE A 41 13.68 -7.07 4.96
C PHE A 41 13.71 -6.92 3.46
N ILE A 42 13.16 -5.81 2.96
CA ILE A 42 13.20 -5.45 1.55
C ILE A 42 13.58 -3.99 1.39
N LYS A 43 14.25 -3.67 0.29
CA LYS A 43 14.40 -2.31 -0.20
C LYS A 43 13.26 -2.01 -1.17
N ILE A 44 12.58 -0.87 -1.01
CA ILE A 44 11.49 -0.49 -1.91
C ILE A 44 12.07 -0.09 -3.27
N PRO A 45 11.60 -0.71 -4.37
CA PRO A 45 12.06 -0.36 -5.72
C PRO A 45 11.68 1.07 -6.09
N ASN A 46 12.43 1.66 -7.03
CA ASN A 46 12.10 2.97 -7.58
C ASN A 46 10.68 2.97 -8.18
N GLY A 47 9.95 4.06 -7.98
CA GLY A 47 8.56 4.21 -8.43
C GLY A 47 7.56 3.30 -7.71
N HIS A 48 7.88 2.78 -6.53
CA HIS A 48 6.99 1.94 -5.71
C HIS A 48 6.82 2.49 -4.29
N LEU A 49 5.74 2.04 -3.65
CA LEU A 49 5.37 2.36 -2.26
C LEU A 49 5.14 1.06 -1.47
N TRP A 50 5.35 1.12 -0.16
CA TRP A 50 4.82 0.12 0.77
C TRP A 50 3.59 0.69 1.48
N ILE A 51 2.48 -0.04 1.39
CA ILE A 51 1.20 0.39 1.97
C ILE A 51 0.65 -0.65 2.93
N GLU A 52 0.03 -0.19 4.01
CA GLU A 52 -0.61 -1.06 5.01
C GLU A 52 -1.99 -0.52 5.39
N GLY A 53 -2.94 -1.44 5.60
CA GLY A 53 -4.25 -1.10 6.11
C GLY A 53 -4.23 -0.86 7.63
N ASP A 54 -5.31 -0.28 8.14
CA ASP A 54 -5.61 -0.19 9.56
C ASP A 54 -6.36 -1.43 10.10
N HIS A 55 -7.07 -2.16 9.24
CA HIS A 55 -7.81 -3.36 9.62
C HIS A 55 -6.93 -4.62 9.58
N HIS A 56 -6.35 -4.99 10.73
CA HIS A 56 -5.59 -6.23 10.90
C HIS A 56 -6.48 -7.46 10.62
N GLY A 57 -6.11 -8.27 9.62
CA GLY A 57 -6.70 -9.59 9.38
C GLY A 57 -7.42 -9.77 8.03
N HIS A 58 -7.79 -8.69 7.34
CA HIS A 58 -8.45 -8.77 6.02
C HIS A 58 -8.01 -7.67 5.04
N SER A 59 -7.00 -6.86 5.38
CA SER A 59 -6.49 -5.84 4.48
C SER A 59 -5.68 -6.47 3.34
N PHE A 60 -6.17 -6.34 2.11
CA PHE A 60 -5.33 -6.48 0.93
C PHE A 60 -4.31 -5.33 0.96
N ASP A 61 -3.06 -5.63 1.30
CA ASP A 61 -1.97 -4.66 1.47
C ASP A 61 -0.60 -5.24 1.06
N SER A 62 0.46 -4.44 1.21
CA SER A 62 1.79 -4.83 0.73
C SER A 62 2.38 -6.06 1.40
N ASN A 63 1.93 -6.45 2.60
CA ASN A 63 2.37 -7.70 3.19
C ASN A 63 1.83 -8.93 2.45
N ALA A 64 0.72 -8.78 1.72
CA ALA A 64 0.14 -9.83 0.89
C ALA A 64 0.73 -9.85 -0.53
N PHE A 65 0.84 -8.69 -1.19
CA PHE A 65 1.21 -8.61 -2.62
C PHE A 65 2.55 -7.93 -2.93
N GLY A 66 3.18 -7.30 -1.94
CA GLY A 66 4.46 -6.59 -2.08
C GLY A 66 4.35 -5.09 -2.35
N PRO A 67 5.45 -4.44 -2.80
CA PRO A 67 5.44 -3.01 -3.13
C PRO A 67 4.45 -2.69 -4.26
N VAL A 68 3.75 -1.57 -4.16
CA VAL A 68 2.78 -1.11 -5.18
C VAL A 68 3.42 -0.05 -6.06
N SER A 69 3.29 -0.20 -7.37
CA SER A 69 3.77 0.80 -8.31
C SER A 69 2.95 2.09 -8.23
N LEU A 70 3.62 3.24 -8.27
CA LEU A 70 3.01 4.57 -8.29
C LEU A 70 2.05 4.77 -9.48
N PHE A 71 2.23 4.02 -10.58
CA PHE A 71 1.36 4.08 -11.75
C PHE A 71 -0.09 3.63 -11.47
N PHE A 72 -0.36 2.91 -10.37
CA PHE A 72 -1.72 2.51 -9.99
C PHE A 72 -2.55 3.62 -9.32
N PHE A 73 -1.93 4.76 -9.01
CA PHE A 73 -2.57 5.85 -8.29
C PHE A 73 -2.95 6.97 -9.26
N SER A 74 -4.23 7.33 -9.28
CA SER A 74 -4.73 8.43 -10.11
C SER A 74 -4.46 9.80 -9.48
N SER A 75 -4.30 9.87 -8.15
CA SER A 75 -4.05 11.09 -7.40
C SER A 75 -3.44 10.76 -6.02
N VAL A 76 -2.46 11.56 -5.60
CA VAL A 76 -1.91 11.56 -4.22
C VAL A 76 -2.36 12.88 -3.59
N CYS A 77 -3.22 12.80 -2.57
CA CYS A 77 -3.72 13.95 -1.82
C CYS A 77 -3.04 14.05 -0.46
#